data_AF-A0A832W6R9-F1
#
_entry.id   AF-A0A832W6R9-F1
#
_cell.length_a   1.000
_cell.length_b   1.000
_cell.length_c   1.000
_cell.angle_alpha   90.00
_cell.angle_beta   90.00
_cell.angle_gamma   90.00
#
_symmetry.space_group_name_H-M   'P 1'
#
loop_
_entity.id
_entity.type
_entity.pdbx_description
1 polymer ?
#
loop_
_entity_poly.entity_id
_entity_poly.type
_entity_poly.pdbx_seq_one_letter_code
_entity_poly.pdbx_strand_id
1 'polypeptide(L)'
;MERILEKVRAKSEIPVYDKSIENVLSAILTTNDFWKIVDLSEEPLPLVADIIRILEEEGLVKISNGIEFTEKGNEFIKSYGIGAKDNSVCECCEGRGVSLKNYQDLLERFKEIVK
;
A
#
# COMPACT_ATOMS: atom_id res chain seq x y z
N MET A 1 11.76 -4.45 -13.71
CA MET A 1 10.32 -4.60 -13.44
C MET A 1 9.83 -5.95 -13.93
N GLU A 2 10.01 -6.26 -15.22
CA GLU A 2 9.58 -7.50 -15.87
C GLU A 2 9.88 -8.78 -15.09
N ARG A 3 11.13 -8.99 -14.64
CA ARG A 3 11.49 -10.16 -13.81
C ARG A 3 10.66 -10.29 -12.52
N ILE A 4 10.38 -9.18 -11.84
CA ILE A 4 9.55 -9.18 -10.61
C ILE A 4 8.12 -9.53 -10.98
N LEU A 5 7.60 -8.94 -12.06
CA LEU A 5 6.27 -9.19 -12.58
C LEU A 5 6.05 -10.66 -12.92
N GLU A 6 6.96 -11.29 -13.64
CA GLU A 6 6.89 -12.71 -14.00
C GLU A 6 6.89 -13.61 -12.76
N LYS A 7 7.73 -13.29 -11.77
CA LYS A 7 7.77 -14.03 -10.50
C LYS A 7 6.47 -13.92 -9.70
N VAL A 8 5.88 -12.73 -9.63
CA VAL A 8 4.60 -12.54 -8.95
C VAL A 8 3.48 -13.26 -9.71
N ARG A 9 3.45 -13.20 -11.04
CA ARG A 9 2.49 -13.96 -11.88
C ARG A 9 2.57 -15.46 -11.68
N ALA A 10 3.77 -15.99 -11.49
CA ALA A 10 3.96 -17.42 -11.26
C ALA A 10 3.47 -17.88 -9.88
N LYS A 11 3.37 -16.96 -8.92
CA LYS A 11 3.01 -17.25 -7.52
C LYS A 11 1.55 -16.95 -7.20
N SER A 12 0.99 -15.89 -7.80
CA SER A 12 -0.32 -15.37 -7.49
C SER A 12 -1.33 -15.70 -8.59
N GLU A 13 -2.52 -16.14 -8.20
CA GLU A 13 -3.67 -16.27 -9.11
C GLU A 13 -4.35 -14.92 -9.39
N ILE A 14 -3.96 -13.88 -8.65
CA ILE A 14 -4.49 -12.53 -8.80
C ILE A 14 -3.79 -11.84 -9.98
N PRO A 15 -4.53 -11.20 -10.91
CA PRO A 15 -3.94 -10.42 -11.99
C PRO A 15 -2.97 -9.37 -11.47
N VAL A 16 -1.75 -9.35 -12.01
CA VAL A 16 -0.71 -8.40 -11.64
C VAL A 16 -0.14 -7.69 -12.86
N TYR A 17 0.11 -6.39 -12.68
CA TYR A 17 0.66 -5.49 -13.68
C TYR A 17 1.86 -4.74 -13.12
N ASP A 18 2.64 -4.09 -13.98
CA ASP A 18 3.75 -3.23 -13.55
C ASP A 18 3.27 -2.18 -12.54
N LYS A 19 2.06 -1.64 -12.74
CA LYS A 19 1.47 -0.66 -11.84
C LYS A 19 1.18 -1.22 -10.45
N SER A 20 0.80 -2.48 -10.32
CA SER A 20 0.58 -3.12 -9.02
C SER A 20 1.88 -3.19 -8.21
N ILE A 21 3.00 -3.50 -8.87
CA ILE A 21 4.32 -3.51 -8.22
C ILE A 21 4.72 -2.09 -7.85
N GLU A 22 4.53 -1.13 -8.75
CA GLU A 22 4.81 0.29 -8.50
C GLU A 22 4.02 0.84 -7.31
N ASN A 23 2.73 0.51 -7.21
CA ASN A 23 1.85 0.91 -6.10
C ASN A 23 2.38 0.39 -4.75
N VAL A 24 2.80 -0.88 -4.68
CA VAL A 24 3.39 -1.45 -3.46
C VAL A 24 4.73 -0.80 -3.14
N LEU A 25 5.61 -0.60 -4.13
CA LEU A 25 6.90 0.09 -3.93
C LEU A 25 6.71 1.52 -3.42
N SER A 26 5.76 2.25 -4.01
CA SER A 26 5.39 3.62 -3.61
C SER A 26 4.82 3.68 -2.19
N ALA A 27 4.03 2.67 -1.78
CA ALA A 27 3.50 2.56 -0.42
C ALA A 27 4.59 2.27 0.62
N ILE A 28 5.55 1.39 0.31
CA ILE A 28 6.70 1.09 1.20
C ILE A 28 7.58 2.34 1.43
N LEU A 29 7.69 3.23 0.44
CA LEU A 29 8.40 4.51 0.61
C LEU A 29 7.72 5.43 1.65
N THR A 30 6.43 5.26 1.90
CA THR A 30 5.66 6.09 2.85
C THR A 30 5.62 5.49 4.26
N THR A 31 5.65 4.17 4.40
CA THR A 31 5.54 3.48 5.70
C THR A 31 6.16 2.09 5.67
N ASN A 32 6.61 1.62 6.83
CA ASN A 32 7.14 0.27 7.02
C ASN A 32 6.11 -0.71 7.62
N ASP A 33 4.90 -0.25 7.95
CA ASP A 33 3.82 -1.08 8.48
C ASP A 33 3.08 -1.82 7.35
N PHE A 34 2.98 -3.15 7.45
CA PHE A 34 2.36 -3.98 6.41
C PHE A 34 0.91 -3.58 6.13
N TRP A 35 0.12 -3.30 7.17
CA TRP A 35 -1.30 -2.98 7.00
C TRP A 35 -1.51 -1.65 6.30
N LYS A 36 -0.70 -0.64 6.64
CA LYS A 36 -0.68 0.63 5.92
C LYS A 36 -0.14 0.50 4.50
N ILE A 37 0.81 -0.40 4.24
CA ILE A 37 1.26 -0.68 2.87
C ILE A 37 0.11 -1.26 2.04
N VAL A 38 -0.66 -2.20 2.59
CA VAL A 38 -1.85 -2.74 1.93
C VAL A 38 -2.84 -1.62 1.61
N ASP A 39 -3.20 -0.81 2.62
CA ASP A 39 -4.12 0.33 2.48
C ASP A 39 -3.64 1.33 1.40
N LEU A 40 -2.40 1.81 1.51
CA LEU A 40 -1.84 2.80 0.59
C LEU A 40 -1.60 2.26 -0.82
N SER A 41 -1.32 0.97 -0.99
CA SER A 41 -1.11 0.40 -2.33
C SER A 41 -2.40 0.33 -3.13
N GLU A 42 -3.57 0.29 -2.47
CA GLU A 42 -4.87 0.01 -3.08
C GLU A 42 -4.90 -1.34 -3.83
N GLU A 43 -4.01 -2.27 -3.45
CA GLU A 43 -3.93 -3.61 -4.01
C GLU A 43 -4.52 -4.66 -3.04
N PRO A 44 -5.02 -5.81 -3.55
CA PRO A 44 -5.51 -6.89 -2.68
C PRO A 44 -4.43 -7.39 -1.72
N LEU A 45 -4.79 -7.58 -0.44
CA LEU A 45 -3.85 -8.03 0.60
C LEU A 45 -2.98 -9.24 0.19
N PRO A 46 -3.54 -10.33 -0.39
CA PRO A 46 -2.72 -11.46 -0.80
C PRO A 46 -1.70 -11.10 -1.88
N LEU A 47 -2.08 -10.22 -2.82
CA LEU A 47 -1.17 -9.75 -3.88
C LEU A 47 -0.03 -8.91 -3.30
N VAL A 48 -0.34 -8.02 -2.35
CA VAL A 48 0.68 -7.22 -1.63
C VAL A 48 1.67 -8.13 -0.91
N ALA A 49 1.18 -9.16 -0.22
CA ALA A 49 2.03 -10.13 0.47
C ALA A 49 2.93 -10.90 -0.52
N ASP A 50 2.40 -11.33 -1.67
CA ASP A 50 3.17 -12.00 -2.71
C ASP A 50 4.25 -11.09 -3.30
N ILE A 51 3.91 -9.83 -3.63
CA ILE A 51 4.85 -8.83 -4.14
C ILE A 51 5.97 -8.61 -3.13
N ILE A 52 5.66 -8.34 -1.86
CA ILE A 52 6.68 -8.09 -0.82
C ILE A 52 7.61 -9.29 -0.65
N ARG A 53 7.08 -10.51 -0.70
CA ARG A 53 7.91 -11.72 -0.64
C ARG A 53 8.86 -11.83 -1.83
N ILE A 54 8.39 -11.57 -3.05
CA ILE A 54 9.27 -11.56 -4.23
C ILE A 54 10.32 -10.44 -4.13
N LEU A 55 9.95 -9.25 -3.63
CA LEU A 55 10.90 -8.15 -3.40
C LEU A 55 11.97 -8.52 -2.36
N GLU A 56 11.59 -9.26 -1.30
CA GLU A 56 12.51 -9.78 -0.28
C GLU A 56 13.46 -10.82 -0.87
N GLU A 57 12.94 -11.78 -1.65
CA GLU A 57 13.75 -12.79 -2.35
C GLU A 57 14.72 -12.17 -3.36
N GLU A 58 14.33 -11.07 -4.00
CA GLU A 58 15.20 -10.29 -4.89
C GLU A 58 16.18 -9.38 -4.15
N GLY A 59 16.12 -9.34 -2.81
CA GLY A 59 16.97 -8.52 -1.96
C GLY A 59 16.72 -7.02 -2.10
N LEU A 60 15.53 -6.62 -2.57
CA LEU A 60 15.13 -5.22 -2.71
C LEU A 60 14.56 -4.67 -1.40
N VAL A 61 13.89 -5.51 -0.62
CA VAL A 61 13.41 -5.17 0.72
C VAL A 61 13.94 -6.17 1.74
N LYS A 62 13.92 -5.76 3.01
CA LYS A 62 14.14 -6.63 4.17
C LYS A 62 12.89 -6.58 5.06
N ILE A 63 12.51 -7.72 5.62
CA ILE A 63 11.44 -7.83 6.61
C ILE A 63 12.07 -8.02 7.99
N SER A 64 11.86 -7.05 8.89
CA SER A 64 12.32 -7.13 10.28
C SER A 64 11.20 -6.68 11.24
N ASN A 65 11.29 -5.49 11.80
CA ASN A 65 10.21 -4.84 12.56
C ASN A 65 9.21 -4.11 11.66
N GLY A 66 9.33 -4.30 10.34
CA GLY A 66 8.58 -3.65 9.27
C GLY A 66 9.19 -4.02 7.92
N ILE A 67 8.69 -3.41 6.85
CA ILE A 67 9.19 -3.58 5.48
C ILE A 67 10.01 -2.35 5.09
N GLU A 68 11.30 -2.56 4.80
CA GLU A 68 12.22 -1.48 4.47
C GLU A 68 13.03 -1.81 3.22
N PHE A 69 13.31 -0.81 2.39
CA PHE A 69 14.21 -0.98 1.25
C PHE A 69 15.64 -1.24 1.70
N THR A 70 16.31 -2.16 1.00
CA THR A 70 17.77 -2.30 1.05
C THR A 70 18.44 -1.18 0.24
N GLU A 71 19.76 -1.08 0.27
CA GLU A 71 20.50 -0.17 -0.63
C GLU A 71 20.16 -0.47 -2.11
N LYS A 72 20.18 -1.76 -2.48
CA LYS A 72 19.77 -2.24 -3.81
C LYS A 72 18.32 -1.84 -4.14
N GLY A 73 17.40 -1.94 -3.16
CA GLY A 73 16.01 -1.50 -3.32
C GLY A 73 15.88 -0.01 -3.60
N ASN A 74 16.63 0.82 -2.86
CA ASN A 74 16.65 2.27 -3.04
C ASN A 74 17.20 2.67 -4.42
N GLU A 75 18.26 2.01 -4.88
CA GLU A 75 18.80 2.21 -6.25
C GLU A 75 17.80 1.79 -7.32
N PHE A 76 17.13 0.65 -7.11
CA PHE A 76 16.09 0.16 -8.00
C PHE A 76 14.98 1.21 -8.16
N ILE A 77 14.39 1.69 -7.06
CA ILE A 77 13.33 2.72 -7.08
C ILE A 77 13.77 3.98 -7.82
N LYS A 78 14.97 4.48 -7.51
CA LYS A 78 15.54 5.67 -8.17
C LYS A 78 15.65 5.48 -9.68
N SER A 79 16.08 4.30 -10.14
CA SER A 79 16.21 4.00 -11.57
C SER A 79 14.89 4.00 -12.33
N TYR A 80 13.77 3.70 -11.66
CA TYR A 80 12.41 3.72 -12.24
C TYR A 80 11.66 5.03 -11.97
N GLY A 81 12.25 5.99 -11.24
CA GLY A 81 11.60 7.26 -10.91
C GLY A 81 10.36 7.11 -10.02
N ILE A 82 10.29 6.05 -9.21
CA ILE A 82 9.12 5.78 -8.35
C ILE A 82 9.21 6.66 -7.09
N GLY A 83 8.20 7.48 -6.86
CA GLY A 83 8.09 8.35 -5.69
C GLY A 83 7.24 7.76 -4.57
N ALA A 84 7.37 8.32 -3.37
CA ALA A 84 6.46 8.02 -2.27
C ALA A 84 5.04 8.47 -2.61
N LYS A 85 4.04 7.71 -2.15
CA LYS A 85 2.65 8.09 -2.37
C LYS A 85 2.31 9.29 -1.49
N ASP A 86 1.81 10.35 -2.11
CA ASP A 86 1.31 11.52 -1.39
C ASP A 86 -0.15 11.29 -0.94
N ASN A 87 -0.53 11.88 0.19
CA ASN A 87 -1.89 11.82 0.71
C ASN A 87 -2.49 13.23 0.77
N SER A 88 -3.23 13.59 -0.27
CA SER A 88 -3.94 14.87 -0.37
C SER A 88 -5.43 14.74 -0.03
N VAL A 89 -5.83 13.72 0.75
CA VAL A 89 -7.22 13.52 1.15
C VAL A 89 -7.70 14.70 2.02
N CYS A 90 -8.88 15.24 1.72
CA CYS A 90 -9.44 16.34 2.48
C CYS A 90 -9.74 15.92 3.93
N GLU A 91 -9.12 16.58 4.91
CA GLU A 91 -9.30 16.29 6.34
C GLU A 91 -10.74 16.54 6.85
N CYS A 92 -11.52 17.39 6.16
CA CYS A 92 -12.89 17.72 6.58
C CYS A 92 -13.90 16.60 6.26
N CYS A 93 -13.70 15.90 5.14
CA CYS A 93 -14.63 14.85 4.69
C CYS A 93 -13.98 13.47 4.58
N GLU A 94 -12.68 13.36 4.87
CA GLU A 94 -11.90 12.11 4.78
C GLU A 94 -12.06 11.44 3.41
N GLY A 95 -12.14 12.25 2.34
CA GLY A 95 -12.33 11.77 0.96
C GLY A 95 -13.76 11.38 0.59
N ARG A 96 -14.73 11.42 1.52
CA ARG A 96 -16.14 11.06 1.26
C ARG A 96 -16.91 12.08 0.42
N GLY A 97 -16.40 13.31 0.30
CA GLY A 97 -17.10 14.42 -0.37
C GLY A 97 -18.28 15.02 0.40
N VAL A 98 -18.59 14.49 1.59
CA VAL A 98 -19.68 14.95 2.47
C VAL A 98 -19.22 15.04 3.92
N SER A 99 -19.79 15.97 4.70
CA SER A 99 -19.48 16.15 6.12
C SER A 99 -20.64 15.74 7.01
N LEU A 100 -20.34 15.02 8.10
CA LEU A 100 -21.32 14.64 9.13
C LEU A 100 -21.56 15.75 10.17
N LYS A 101 -20.97 16.93 9.99
CA LYS A 101 -21.07 18.05 10.95
C LYS A 101 -22.51 18.40 11.33
N ASN A 102 -23.45 18.31 10.39
CA ASN A 102 -24.86 18.65 10.63
C ASN A 102 -25.71 17.47 11.15
N TYR A 103 -25.10 16.30 11.36
CA TYR A 103 -25.79 15.06 11.75
C TYR A 103 -25.25 14.48 13.06
N GLN A 104 -24.64 15.30 13.92
CA GLN A 104 -23.98 14.84 15.15
C GLN A 104 -24.96 14.15 16.11
N ASP A 105 -26.16 14.70 16.31
CA ASP A 105 -27.18 14.08 17.18
C ASP A 105 -27.59 12.68 16.69
N LEU A 106 -27.75 12.53 15.38
CA LEU A 106 -28.06 11.23 14.77
C LEU A 106 -26.89 10.26 14.91
N LEU A 107 -25.67 10.73 14.71
CA LEU A 107 -24.45 9.93 14.83
C LEU A 107 -24.26 9.43 16.27
N GLU A 108 -24.49 10.27 17.28
CA GLU A 108 -24.40 9.84 18.69
C GLU A 108 -25.48 8.82 19.04
N ARG A 109 -26.72 9.05 18.61
CA ARG A 109 -27.79 8.05 18.80
C ARG A 109 -27.47 6.72 18.11
N PHE A 110 -26.86 6.76 16.92
CA PHE A 110 -26.42 5.55 16.23
C PHE A 110 -25.35 4.81 17.05
N LYS A 111 -24.34 5.51 17.57
CA LYS A 111 -23.28 4.94 18.42
C LYS A 111 -23.81 4.29 19.70
N GLU A 112 -24.89 4.81 20.28
CA GLU A 112 -25.53 4.21 21.46
C GLU A 112 -26.17 2.85 21.14
N ILE A 113 -26.70 2.68 19.92
CA ILE A 113 -27.40 1.46 19.50
C ILE A 113 -26.42 0.35 19.10
N VAL A 114 -25.32 0.71 18.43
CA VAL A 114 -24.36 -0.28 17.88
C VAL A 114 -23.31 -0.75 18.88
N LYS A 115 -23.49 -0.47 20.19
CA LYS A 115 -22.63 -0.98 21.26
C LYS A 115 -22.69 -2.50 21.39
#